data_AF-A0A979G373-F1
#
_entry.id   AF-A0A979G373-F1
#
_cell.length_a   1.000
_cell.length_b   1.000
_cell.length_c   1.000
_cell.angle_alpha   90.00
_cell.angle_beta   90.00
_cell.angle_gamma   90.00
#
_symmetry.space_group_name_H-M   'P 1'
#
loop_
_entity.id
_entity.type
_entity.pdbx_description
1 polymer ?
#
loop_
_entity_poly.entity_id
_entity_poly.type
_entity_poly.pdbx_seq_one_letter_code
_entity_poly.pdbx_strand_id
1 'polypeptide(L)'
;MRNLLFFIFLFLVCFQQGLSQARVDSVPILEGRYRICGIDSIESVYIIYAQKGNPIIKIASPKVNMCNCETVVIGRYYDLQLKSRLSNRAGKAHTAGVMVGNVLVRLEGDKVIWDLFRCLNMKGLCFLQTSDTSAVVKE
;
A
#
# COMPACT_ATOMS: atom_id res chain seq x y z
N MET A 1 -5.14 0.96 -61.97
CA MET A 1 -4.29 0.86 -60.76
C MET A 1 -4.24 2.14 -59.90
N ARG A 2 -5.03 3.20 -60.18
CA ARG A 2 -5.06 4.43 -59.37
C ARG A 2 -6.11 4.39 -58.23
N ASN A 3 -7.18 3.60 -58.41
CA ASN A 3 -8.26 3.47 -57.41
C ASN A 3 -7.96 2.44 -56.30
N LEU A 4 -6.93 1.60 -56.46
CA LEU A 4 -6.55 0.59 -55.46
C LEU A 4 -5.75 1.21 -54.30
N LEU A 5 -4.99 2.27 -54.57
CA LEU A 5 -4.19 2.99 -53.56
C LEU A 5 -5.05 3.78 -52.57
N PHE A 6 -6.24 4.21 -52.99
CA PHE A 6 -7.16 4.99 -52.14
C PHE A 6 -7.76 4.15 -51.00
N PHE A 7 -8.04 2.86 -51.25
CA PHE A 7 -8.57 1.94 -50.25
C PHE A 7 -7.54 1.53 -49.19
N ILE A 8 -6.26 1.44 -49.56
CA ILE A 8 -5.17 1.11 -48.63
C ILE A 8 -4.93 2.26 -47.64
N PHE A 9 -5.06 3.51 -48.11
CA PHE A 9 -4.92 4.69 -47.25
C PHE A 9 -6.06 4.80 -46.22
N LEU A 10 -7.29 4.43 -46.59
CA LEU A 10 -8.44 4.44 -45.68
C LEU A 10 -8.34 3.37 -44.58
N PHE A 11 -7.72 2.23 -44.88
CA PHE A 11 -7.52 1.14 -43.91
C PHE A 11 -6.44 1.46 -42.86
N LEU A 12 -5.41 2.24 -43.25
CA LEU A 12 -4.31 2.64 -42.36
C LEU A 12 -4.73 3.68 -41.30
N VAL A 13 -5.71 4.53 -41.58
CA VAL A 13 -6.18 5.57 -40.63
C VAL A 13 -7.02 4.95 -39.49
N CYS A 14 -7.67 3.82 -39.72
CA CYS A 14 -8.47 3.13 -38.69
C CYS A 14 -7.64 2.31 -37.70
N PHE A 15 -6.35 2.04 -37.98
CA PHE A 15 -5.54 1.13 -37.15
C PHE A 15 -4.76 1.84 -36.02
N GLN A 16 -4.87 3.16 -35.89
CA GLN A 16 -4.06 3.94 -34.94
C GLN A 16 -4.77 4.30 -33.62
N GLN A 17 -6.03 3.93 -33.42
CA GLN A 17 -6.74 4.20 -32.16
C GLN A 17 -6.85 2.95 -31.29
N GLY A 18 -5.74 2.61 -30.64
CA GLY A 18 -5.72 1.49 -29.71
C GLY A 18 -4.46 1.37 -28.85
N LEU A 19 -3.66 2.44 -28.73
CA LEU A 19 -2.68 2.52 -27.65
C LEU A 19 -3.48 2.68 -26.35
N SER A 20 -3.78 1.54 -25.71
CA SER A 20 -4.25 1.51 -24.33
C SER A 20 -3.24 2.28 -23.50
N GLN A 21 -3.60 3.50 -23.14
CA GLN A 21 -2.91 4.26 -22.12
C GLN A 21 -3.09 3.43 -20.85
N ALA A 22 -2.03 2.73 -20.43
CA ALA A 22 -2.02 2.04 -19.16
C ALA A 22 -2.31 3.10 -18.10
N ARG A 23 -3.56 3.18 -17.64
CA ARG A 23 -3.88 3.95 -16.45
C ARG A 23 -3.06 3.31 -15.34
N VAL A 24 -1.99 3.99 -14.95
CA VAL A 24 -1.35 3.71 -13.67
C VAL A 24 -2.37 4.17 -12.65
N ASP A 25 -3.29 3.27 -12.29
CA ASP A 25 -4.20 3.50 -11.18
C ASP A 25 -3.33 3.67 -9.94
N SER A 26 -3.13 4.93 -9.55
CA SER A 26 -2.34 5.26 -8.38
C SER A 26 -3.13 4.84 -7.15
N VAL A 27 -2.64 3.81 -6.47
CA VAL A 27 -3.21 3.32 -5.21
C VAL A 27 -3.21 4.46 -4.19
N PRO A 28 -4.37 4.86 -3.63
CA PRO A 28 -4.45 5.97 -2.70
C PRO A 28 -3.68 5.67 -1.42
N ILE A 29 -3.03 6.70 -0.88
CA ILE A 29 -2.44 6.69 0.45
C ILE A 29 -3.51 7.15 1.44
N LEU A 30 -3.77 6.35 2.46
CA LEU A 30 -4.71 6.66 3.53
C LEU A 30 -3.95 7.25 4.71
N GLU A 31 -4.21 8.51 5.00
CA GLU A 31 -3.58 9.22 6.11
C GLU A 31 -4.50 9.36 7.32
N GLY A 32 -3.90 9.44 8.50
CA GLY A 32 -4.57 9.93 9.70
C GLY A 32 -4.03 9.34 10.98
N ARG A 33 -4.67 9.74 12.07
CA ARG A 33 -4.30 9.35 13.42
C ARG A 33 -4.93 8.02 13.81
N TYR A 34 -4.10 7.00 14.05
CA TYR A 34 -4.52 5.66 14.45
C TYR A 34 -3.97 5.31 15.82
N ARG A 35 -4.78 4.66 16.65
CA ARG A 35 -4.32 4.02 17.89
C ARG A 35 -3.77 2.64 17.57
N ILE A 36 -2.58 2.30 18.05
CA ILE A 36 -2.07 0.93 17.98
C ILE A 36 -2.73 0.13 19.08
N CYS A 37 -3.54 -0.86 18.73
CA CYS A 37 -4.30 -1.67 19.69
C CYS A 37 -3.70 -3.06 19.92
N GLY A 38 -2.77 -3.49 19.07
CA GLY A 38 -2.08 -4.76 19.23
C GLY A 38 -0.86 -4.87 18.33
N ILE A 39 0.11 -5.68 18.75
CA ILE A 39 1.30 -6.02 17.97
C ILE A 39 1.50 -7.52 18.13
N ASP A 40 1.64 -8.21 17.02
CA ASP A 40 1.97 -9.63 16.94
C ASP A 40 3.07 -9.83 15.89
N SER A 41 3.52 -11.07 15.69
CA SER A 41 4.47 -11.39 14.64
C SER A 41 4.32 -12.79 14.08
N ILE A 42 4.61 -12.92 12.79
CA ILE A 42 4.71 -14.19 12.07
C ILE A 42 6.07 -14.20 11.42
N GLU A 43 6.95 -15.12 11.85
CA GLU A 43 8.31 -15.25 11.34
C GLU A 43 9.05 -13.89 11.31
N SER A 44 9.45 -13.43 10.12
CA SER A 44 10.18 -12.18 9.88
C SER A 44 9.29 -10.97 9.65
N VAL A 45 8.00 -11.01 10.04
CA VAL A 45 7.03 -9.92 9.81
C VAL A 45 6.30 -9.58 11.11
N TYR A 46 6.24 -8.30 11.44
CA TYR A 46 5.31 -7.77 12.46
C TYR A 46 3.92 -7.58 11.87
N ILE A 47 2.91 -7.96 12.64
CA ILE A 47 1.50 -7.70 12.36
C ILE A 47 1.02 -6.68 13.39
N ILE A 48 0.75 -5.47 12.93
CA ILE A 48 0.42 -4.33 13.77
C ILE A 48 -1.07 -4.02 13.55
N TYR A 49 -1.82 -4.00 14.64
CA TYR A 49 -3.25 -3.72 14.65
C TYR A 49 -3.45 -2.24 14.98
N ALA A 50 -4.08 -1.51 14.06
CA ALA A 50 -4.29 -0.07 14.16
C ALA A 50 -5.77 0.25 14.05
N GLN A 51 -6.23 1.22 14.85
CA GLN A 51 -7.65 1.58 14.94
C GLN A 51 -7.84 3.09 14.75
N LYS A 52 -8.69 3.46 13.79
CA LYS A 52 -9.22 4.82 13.59
C LYS A 52 -10.74 4.67 13.44
N GLY A 53 -11.45 4.71 14.57
CA GLY A 53 -12.86 4.33 14.63
C GLY A 53 -13.05 2.81 14.46
N ASN A 54 -14.07 2.40 13.71
CA ASN A 54 -14.27 1.01 13.28
C ASN A 54 -14.14 0.97 11.74
N PRO A 55 -13.45 -0.01 11.14
CA PRO A 55 -12.86 -1.22 11.72
C PRO A 55 -11.41 -1.08 12.24
N ILE A 56 -10.92 -2.09 12.98
CA ILE A 56 -9.48 -2.32 13.19
C ILE A 56 -8.87 -2.82 11.88
N ILE A 57 -7.68 -2.34 11.54
CA ILE A 57 -6.95 -2.77 10.35
C ILE A 57 -5.63 -3.46 10.70
N LYS A 58 -5.12 -4.29 9.80
CA LYS A 58 -3.81 -4.94 9.91
C LYS A 58 -2.77 -4.24 9.04
N ILE A 59 -1.61 -3.98 9.63
CA ILE A 59 -0.43 -3.45 8.96
C ILE A 59 0.67 -4.51 9.05
N ALA A 60 1.24 -4.91 7.91
CA ALA A 60 2.38 -5.82 7.86
C ALA A 60 3.68 -5.09 7.56
N SER A 61 4.66 -5.30 8.43
CA SER A 61 5.96 -4.65 8.39
C SER A 61 7.07 -5.66 8.61
N PRO A 62 8.04 -5.82 7.69
CA PRO A 62 9.18 -6.70 7.92
C PRO A 62 9.93 -6.35 9.21
N LYS A 63 10.38 -7.37 9.95
CA LYS A 63 11.25 -7.19 11.12
C LYS A 63 12.58 -6.63 10.64
N VAL A 64 12.86 -5.40 11.02
CA VAL A 64 14.12 -4.71 10.74
C VAL A 64 14.58 -4.00 12.01
N ASN A 65 15.87 -4.07 12.30
CA ASN A 65 16.48 -3.27 13.34
C ASN A 65 16.85 -1.92 12.72
N MET A 66 16.23 -0.86 13.21
CA MET A 66 16.46 0.49 12.73
C MET A 66 16.77 1.39 13.93
N CYS A 67 17.83 2.18 13.81
CA CYS A 67 18.23 3.15 14.82
C CYS A 67 17.57 4.51 14.54
N ASN A 68 17.54 5.39 15.55
CA ASN A 68 17.08 6.78 15.43
C ASN A 68 15.61 6.95 15.02
N CYS A 69 14.70 6.33 15.77
CA CYS A 69 13.27 6.51 15.59
C CYS A 69 12.50 6.24 16.88
N GLU A 70 11.23 6.61 16.88
CA GLU A 70 10.32 6.27 17.96
C GLU A 70 9.86 4.82 17.82
N THR A 71 10.07 4.00 18.86
CA THR A 71 9.50 2.65 18.87
C THR A 71 7.99 2.73 19.06
N VAL A 72 7.25 2.01 18.23
CA VAL A 72 5.79 1.93 18.27
C VAL A 72 5.34 1.17 19.51
N VAL A 73 4.44 1.78 20.29
CA VAL A 73 3.93 1.22 21.54
C VAL A 73 2.42 1.01 21.48
N ILE A 74 1.95 -0.10 22.02
CA ILE A 74 0.52 -0.39 22.17
C ILE A 74 -0.15 0.69 23.03
N GLY A 75 -1.34 1.12 22.62
CA GLY A 75 -2.16 2.12 23.29
C GLY A 75 -1.89 3.56 22.83
N ARG A 76 -0.77 3.82 22.15
CA ARG A 76 -0.42 5.15 21.63
C ARG A 76 -1.03 5.42 20.25
N TYR A 77 -1.14 6.71 19.94
CA TYR A 77 -1.63 7.21 18.65
C TYR A 77 -0.48 7.69 17.78
N TYR A 78 -0.55 7.37 16.49
CA TYR A 78 0.43 7.78 15.48
C TYR A 78 -0.28 8.27 14.22
N ASP A 79 0.29 9.27 13.56
CA ASP A 79 -0.19 9.73 12.25
C ASP A 79 0.41 8.82 11.17
N LEU A 80 -0.36 7.82 10.75
CA LEU A 80 0.11 6.76 9.85
C LEU A 80 -0.23 7.09 8.40
N GLN A 81 0.71 6.82 7.50
CA GLN A 81 0.51 6.83 6.05
C GLN A 81 0.39 5.41 5.54
N LEU A 82 -0.83 4.98 5.23
CA LEU A 82 -1.13 3.58 4.91
C LEU A 82 -1.35 3.39 3.41
N LYS A 83 -0.78 2.33 2.87
CA LYS A 83 -0.98 1.91 1.48
C LYS A 83 -1.45 0.47 1.44
N SER A 84 -2.59 0.24 0.80
CA SER A 84 -3.16 -1.10 0.60
C SER A 84 -2.22 -1.96 -0.23
N ARG A 85 -1.97 -3.21 0.21
CA ARG A 85 -1.25 -4.22 -0.58
C ARG A 85 -2.16 -4.96 -1.57
N LEU A 86 -3.48 -4.78 -1.49
CA LEU A 86 -4.48 -5.45 -2.34
C LEU A 86 -5.16 -4.55 -3.38
N SER A 87 -4.89 -3.25 -3.32
CA SER A 87 -5.48 -2.20 -4.17
C SER A 87 -5.55 -2.49 -5.67
N ASN A 88 -4.57 -3.20 -6.24
CA ASN A 88 -4.53 -3.52 -7.68
C ASN A 88 -5.07 -4.92 -8.04
N ARG A 89 -5.62 -5.68 -7.07
CA ARG A 89 -6.15 -7.02 -7.32
C ARG A 89 -7.65 -6.94 -7.59
N ALA A 90 -8.03 -7.09 -8.86
CA ALA A 90 -9.40 -7.44 -9.22
C ALA A 90 -9.78 -8.75 -8.49
N GLY A 91 -10.92 -8.78 -7.78
CA GLY A 91 -11.36 -9.96 -7.03
C GLY A 91 -10.96 -9.98 -5.55
N LYS A 92 -11.16 -8.86 -4.84
CA LYS A 92 -10.99 -8.74 -3.36
C LYS A 92 -11.70 -9.83 -2.53
N ALA A 93 -12.66 -10.56 -3.13
CA ALA A 93 -13.52 -11.50 -2.44
C ALA A 93 -12.88 -12.87 -2.08
N HIS A 94 -11.72 -13.24 -2.62
CA HIS A 94 -11.18 -14.62 -2.44
C HIS A 94 -9.69 -14.70 -2.07
N THR A 95 -9.09 -13.62 -1.61
CA THR A 95 -7.67 -13.66 -1.21
C THR A 95 -7.52 -14.16 0.22
N ALA A 96 -7.05 -15.40 0.40
CA ALA A 96 -6.80 -15.98 1.72
C ALA A 96 -5.61 -15.34 2.48
N GLY A 97 -4.73 -14.63 1.77
CA GLY A 97 -3.54 -14.01 2.37
C GLY A 97 -2.71 -13.21 1.38
N VAL A 98 -1.75 -12.45 1.92
CA VAL A 98 -0.82 -11.61 1.17
C VAL A 98 0.60 -11.99 1.52
N MET A 99 1.43 -12.20 0.50
CA MET A 99 2.87 -12.42 0.68
C MET A 99 3.57 -11.11 1.08
N VAL A 100 4.33 -11.15 2.17
CA VAL A 100 5.19 -10.07 2.63
C VAL A 100 6.62 -10.62 2.73
N GLY A 101 7.41 -10.39 1.68
CA GLY A 101 8.63 -11.18 1.47
C GLY A 101 8.24 -12.64 1.21
N ASN A 102 8.82 -13.56 1.99
CA ASN A 102 8.53 -14.99 1.90
C ASN A 102 7.46 -15.47 2.89
N VAL A 103 6.86 -14.56 3.67
CA VAL A 103 5.87 -14.89 4.70
C VAL A 103 4.46 -14.69 4.16
N LEU A 104 3.61 -15.72 4.26
CA LEU A 104 2.19 -15.63 3.94
C LEU A 104 1.41 -15.07 5.14
N VAL A 105 0.97 -13.82 5.05
CA VAL A 105 0.08 -13.22 6.06
C VAL A 105 -1.37 -13.51 5.68
N ARG A 106 -2.04 -14.36 6.46
CA ARG A 106 -3.45 -14.70 6.21
C ARG A 106 -4.38 -13.53 6.51
N LEU A 107 -5.30 -13.28 5.60
CA LEU A 107 -6.42 -12.37 5.82
C LEU A 107 -7.51 -13.14 6.57
N GLU A 108 -8.18 -12.48 7.51
CA GLU A 108 -9.32 -13.04 8.21
C GLU A 108 -10.55 -12.85 7.31
N GLY A 109 -10.60 -13.62 6.22
CA GLY A 109 -11.77 -13.69 5.36
C GLY A 109 -13.03 -13.87 6.21
N ASP A 110 -14.06 -13.11 5.87
CA ASP A 110 -15.38 -13.07 6.52
C ASP A 110 -15.46 -12.27 7.83
N LYS A 111 -14.33 -11.80 8.37
CA LYS A 111 -14.28 -10.97 9.58
C LYS A 111 -13.54 -9.66 9.34
N VAL A 112 -14.28 -8.60 9.01
CA VAL A 112 -13.97 -7.15 9.20
C VAL A 112 -12.66 -6.58 8.59
N ILE A 113 -11.57 -7.33 8.49
CA ILE A 113 -10.23 -6.92 8.02
C ILE A 113 -9.96 -7.55 6.65
N TRP A 114 -10.47 -6.89 5.61
CA TRP A 114 -10.40 -7.34 4.22
C TRP A 114 -9.10 -6.96 3.49
N ASP A 115 -8.23 -6.18 4.14
CA ASP A 115 -7.02 -5.67 3.52
C ASP A 115 -5.81 -5.80 4.45
N LEU A 116 -4.63 -5.87 3.84
CA LEU A 116 -3.36 -5.80 4.53
C LEU A 116 -2.63 -4.54 4.08
N PHE A 117 -2.39 -3.64 5.02
CA PHE A 117 -1.71 -2.39 4.73
C PHE A 117 -0.20 -2.55 4.91
N ARG A 118 0.56 -1.71 4.19
CA ARG A 118 1.90 -1.30 4.59
C ARG A 118 1.85 0.15 5.05
N CYS A 119 2.70 0.51 5.99
CA CYS A 119 2.83 1.89 6.43
C CYS A 119 4.09 2.51 5.83
N LEU A 120 4.00 3.71 5.28
CA LEU A 120 5.10 4.37 4.55
C LEU A 120 6.06 5.08 5.50
N ASN A 121 5.55 5.58 6.62
CA ASN A 121 6.31 6.24 7.68
C ASN A 121 6.57 5.33 8.90
N MET A 122 6.59 4.00 8.69
CA MET A 122 6.96 3.03 9.70
C MET A 122 7.68 1.84 9.07
N LYS A 123 8.80 1.41 9.67
CA LYS A 123 9.58 0.24 9.26
C LYS A 123 9.78 -0.67 10.47
N GLY A 124 9.44 -1.95 10.38
CA GLY A 124 9.33 -2.79 11.58
C GLY A 124 8.37 -2.17 12.61
N LEU A 125 8.87 -1.96 13.84
CA LEU A 125 8.20 -1.23 14.92
C LEU A 125 8.78 0.18 15.12
N CYS A 126 9.46 0.72 14.11
CA CYS A 126 10.14 2.01 14.17
C CYS A 126 9.32 3.04 13.39
N PHE A 127 8.73 4.00 14.10
CA PHE A 127 7.97 5.11 13.54
C PHE A 127 8.90 6.25 13.15
N LEU A 128 8.86 6.61 11.88
CA LEU A 128 9.70 7.65 11.31
C LEU A 128 8.99 8.97 11.55
N GLN A 129 9.34 9.66 12.63
CA GLN A 129 8.95 11.05 12.79
C GLN A 129 9.56 11.82 11.61
N THR A 130 8.72 12.51 10.84
CA THR A 130 9.17 13.62 10.00
C THR A 130 9.63 14.72 10.95
N SER A 131 10.81 14.57 11.54
CA SER A 131 11.49 15.68 12.18
C SER A 131 11.75 16.70 11.07
N ASP A 132 11.07 17.84 11.16
CA ASP A 132 11.21 19.05 10.37
C ASP A 132 12.44 19.08 9.45
N THR A 133 12.27 18.63 8.20
CA THR A 133 13.11 19.09 7.09
C THR A 133 12.69 20.54 6.78
N SER A 134 12.93 21.44 7.72
CA SER A 134 12.85 22.90 7.58
C SER A 134 13.97 23.60 8.33
N ALA A 135 14.93 22.88 8.88
CA ALA A 135 16.04 23.44 9.62
C ALA A 135 17.41 23.04 9.05
N VAL A 136 17.65 23.25 7.75
CA VAL A 136 18.97 23.67 7.21
C VAL A 136 18.73 24.52 5.95
N VAL A 137 18.21 25.74 6.15
CA VAL A 137 18.63 26.91 5.36
C VAL A 137 19.32 27.83 6.36
N LYS A 138 20.61 28.06 6.13
CA LYS A 138 21.60 28.99 6.74
C LYS A 138 22.92 28.21 6.75
N GLU A 139 23.99 28.60 6.06
CA GLU A 139 24.41 29.88 5.49
C GLU A 139 24.86 29.74 4.02
#